data_AF-A0A662UNF4-F1
#
_entry.id   AF-A0A662UNF4-F1
#
_cell.length_a   1.000
_cell.length_b   1.000
_cell.length_c   1.000
_cell.angle_alpha   90.00
_cell.angle_beta   90.00
_cell.angle_gamma   90.00
#
_symmetry.space_group_name_H-M   'P 1'
#
loop_
_entity.id
_entity.type
_entity.pdbx_description
1 polymer ?
#
loop_
_entity_poly.entity_id
_entity_poly.type
_entity_poly.pdbx_seq_one_letter_code
_entity_poly.pdbx_strand_id
1 'polypeptide(L)'
;MGMVTSAQLITMILQKFRDQYGESLLSKILWIFRRIMFFARSWFFDIFYYSIKLEDLEDALEDWKEQILDDISYLPEVFDCDDFAQLFKIWLMEWAKDNLNEHINGIGLALGAVSKDGKVLGGHAWNIVLVSTEEGMKLVYVEPQLGEYFFGDTSSDGFTYTLQAVII
;
A
#
# COMPACT_ATOMS: atom_id res chain seq x y z
N MET A 1 -11.31 11.07 10.65
CA MET A 1 -11.70 10.03 9.69
C MET A 1 -12.40 10.59 8.44
N GLY A 2 -11.93 10.22 7.24
CA GLY A 2 -12.63 10.40 5.97
C GLY A 2 -13.20 9.09 5.44
N MET A 3 -13.96 9.12 4.35
CA MET A 3 -14.53 7.93 3.72
C MET A 3 -14.58 8.07 2.19
N VAL A 4 -14.30 6.97 1.49
CA VAL A 4 -14.48 6.86 0.03
C VAL A 4 -15.23 5.58 -0.31
N THR A 5 -15.92 5.59 -1.45
CA THR A 5 -16.51 4.39 -2.04
C THR A 5 -15.43 3.51 -2.70
N SER A 6 -15.74 2.22 -2.90
CA SER A 6 -14.88 1.30 -3.66
C SER A 6 -14.52 1.83 -5.05
N ALA A 7 -15.48 2.46 -5.75
CA ALA A 7 -15.24 3.07 -7.07
C ALA A 7 -14.25 4.25 -7.01
N GLN A 8 -14.35 5.11 -5.98
CA GLN A 8 -13.40 6.20 -5.76
C GLN A 8 -12.01 5.65 -5.41
N LEU A 9 -11.95 4.67 -4.50
CA LEU A 9 -10.70 4.00 -4.13
C LEU A 9 -9.99 3.37 -5.33
N ILE A 10 -10.73 2.62 -6.16
CA ILE A 10 -10.20 2.04 -7.41
C ILE A 10 -9.64 3.14 -8.31
N THR A 11 -10.34 4.26 -8.46
CA THR A 11 -9.88 5.39 -9.27
C THR A 11 -8.56 5.95 -8.73
N MET A 12 -8.46 6.14 -7.41
CA MET A 12 -7.24 6.61 -6.75
C MET A 12 -6.08 5.62 -6.93
N ILE A 13 -6.33 4.32 -6.83
CA ILE A 13 -5.30 3.29 -7.06
C ILE A 13 -4.84 3.29 -8.53
N LEU A 14 -5.77 3.42 -9.48
CA LEU A 14 -5.43 3.50 -10.90
C LEU A 14 -4.60 4.74 -11.25
N GLN A 15 -4.65 5.81 -10.47
CA GLN A 15 -3.76 6.96 -10.64
C GLN A 15 -2.32 6.67 -10.18
N LYS A 16 -2.14 5.78 -9.20
CA LYS A 16 -0.81 5.24 -8.83
C LYS A 16 -0.34 4.16 -9.81
N PHE A 17 -1.27 3.47 -10.48
CA PHE A 17 -0.98 2.49 -11.51
C PHE A 17 -0.46 3.20 -12.78
N ARG A 18 0.86 3.36 -12.88
CA ARG A 18 1.55 4.05 -13.99
C ARG A 18 1.70 3.16 -15.23
N ASP A 19 1.63 3.76 -16.42
CA ASP A 19 2.06 3.12 -17.66
C ASP A 19 3.58 2.96 -17.67
N GLN A 20 4.04 1.78 -18.09
CA GLN A 20 5.44 1.37 -18.08
C GLN A 20 5.93 0.96 -19.48
N TYR A 21 5.07 0.97 -20.50
CA TYR A 21 5.39 0.38 -21.81
C TYR A 21 5.63 1.39 -22.93
N GLY A 22 5.26 2.67 -22.75
CA GLY A 22 5.48 3.74 -23.73
C GLY A 22 4.38 3.87 -24.80
N GLU A 23 4.68 4.54 -25.93
CA GLU A 23 3.65 5.03 -26.86
C GLU A 23 3.30 4.11 -28.04
N SER A 24 4.02 2.99 -28.23
CA SER A 24 3.78 2.10 -29.37
C SER A 24 2.41 1.41 -29.28
N LEU A 25 1.88 0.93 -30.41
CA LEU A 25 0.61 0.18 -30.40
C LEU A 25 0.70 -1.08 -29.51
N LEU A 26 1.82 -1.80 -29.57
CA LEU A 26 2.07 -2.95 -28.71
C LEU A 26 2.08 -2.54 -27.23
N SER A 27 2.72 -1.42 -26.91
CA SER A 27 2.76 -0.86 -25.56
C SER A 27 1.36 -0.55 -25.02
N LYS A 28 0.50 0.04 -25.85
CA LYS A 28 -0.90 0.33 -25.50
C LYS A 28 -1.71 -0.94 -25.25
N ILE A 29 -1.49 -1.99 -26.04
CA ILE A 29 -2.13 -3.30 -25.83
C ILE A 29 -1.64 -3.94 -24.53
N LEU A 30 -0.33 -3.96 -24.28
CA LEU A 30 0.26 -4.46 -23.04
C LEU A 30 -0.24 -3.67 -21.83
N TRP A 31 -0.44 -2.36 -21.97
CA TRP A 31 -1.01 -1.51 -20.95
C TRP A 31 -2.45 -1.89 -20.59
N ILE A 32 -3.31 -2.07 -21.61
CA ILE A 32 -4.69 -2.54 -21.41
C ILE A 32 -4.69 -3.90 -20.73
N PHE A 33 -3.87 -4.83 -21.19
CA PHE A 33 -3.75 -6.16 -20.60
C PHE A 33 -3.31 -6.09 -19.13
N ARG A 34 -2.32 -5.26 -18.80
CA ARG A 34 -1.85 -5.03 -17.43
C ARG A 34 -2.97 -4.53 -16.52
N ARG A 35 -3.85 -3.64 -16.99
CA ARG A 35 -5.03 -3.18 -16.24
C ARG A 35 -6.05 -4.30 -16.03
N ILE A 36 -6.33 -5.11 -17.04
CA ILE A 36 -7.22 -6.26 -16.91
C ILE A 36 -6.66 -7.24 -15.86
N MET A 37 -5.36 -7.52 -15.92
CA MET A 37 -4.70 -8.40 -14.95
C MET A 37 -4.69 -7.82 -13.53
N PHE A 38 -4.56 -6.50 -13.38
CA PHE A 38 -4.71 -5.84 -12.09
C PHE A 38 -6.09 -6.11 -11.48
N PHE A 39 -7.16 -5.90 -12.24
CA PHE A 39 -8.52 -6.16 -11.76
C PHE A 39 -8.79 -7.65 -11.49
N ALA A 40 -8.25 -8.55 -12.33
CA ALA A 40 -8.40 -9.98 -12.14
C ALA A 40 -7.68 -10.51 -10.88
N ARG A 41 -6.67 -9.80 -10.38
CA ARG A 41 -5.86 -10.18 -9.21
C ARG A 41 -6.21 -9.38 -7.95
N SER A 42 -6.90 -8.25 -8.09
CA SER A 42 -7.23 -7.37 -6.98
C SER A 42 -8.60 -7.70 -6.40
N TRP A 43 -8.72 -7.55 -5.09
CA TRP A 43 -9.95 -7.79 -4.34
C TRP A 43 -10.30 -6.56 -3.51
N PHE A 44 -11.54 -6.11 -3.65
CA PHE A 44 -12.12 -4.98 -2.92
C PHE A 44 -13.33 -5.51 -2.16
N PHE A 45 -13.19 -5.78 -0.87
CA PHE A 45 -14.20 -6.51 -0.11
C PHE A 45 -15.39 -5.64 0.30
N ASP A 46 -15.15 -4.36 0.53
CA ASP A 46 -16.16 -3.42 1.03
C ASP A 46 -16.65 -2.42 -0.02
N ILE A 47 -17.83 -1.85 0.23
CA ILE A 47 -18.39 -0.73 -0.55
C ILE A 47 -17.80 0.60 -0.09
N PHE A 48 -17.49 0.74 1.19
CA PHE A 48 -16.98 1.96 1.81
C PHE A 48 -15.67 1.70 2.54
N TYR A 49 -14.70 2.60 2.35
CA TYR A 49 -13.39 2.53 2.97
C TYR A 49 -13.13 3.79 3.79
N TYR A 50 -12.85 3.59 5.07
CA TYR A 50 -12.60 4.61 6.06
C TYR A 50 -11.09 4.83 6.23
N SER A 51 -10.69 6.10 6.23
CA SER A 51 -9.29 6.50 6.29
C SER A 51 -8.83 6.83 7.70
N ILE A 52 -7.53 6.68 7.93
CA ILE A 52 -6.83 7.30 9.06
C ILE A 52 -6.39 8.72 8.69
N LYS A 53 -6.17 9.65 9.64
CA LYS A 53 -5.49 10.91 9.29
C LYS A 53 -4.02 10.63 9.05
N LEU A 54 -3.37 11.50 8.27
CA LEU A 54 -1.94 11.34 8.01
C LEU A 54 -1.09 11.45 9.29
N GLU A 55 -1.39 12.43 10.15
CA GLU A 55 -0.73 12.63 11.45
C GLU A 55 -0.89 11.40 12.35
N ASP A 56 -2.10 10.84 12.42
CA ASP A 56 -2.35 9.62 13.21
C ASP A 56 -1.61 8.40 12.62
N LEU A 57 -1.41 8.33 11.29
CA LEU A 57 -0.59 7.29 10.67
C LEU A 57 0.90 7.48 10.99
N GLU A 58 1.37 8.72 11.10
CA GLU A 58 2.75 9.03 11.51
C GLU A 58 3.01 8.56 12.95
N ASP A 59 2.09 8.87 13.87
CA ASP A 59 2.14 8.40 15.25
C ASP A 59 2.11 6.86 15.33
N ALA A 60 1.23 6.22 14.55
CA ALA A 60 1.17 4.77 14.47
C ALA A 60 2.46 4.15 13.91
N LEU A 61 3.11 4.79 12.94
CA LEU A 61 4.38 4.27 12.40
C LEU A 61 5.54 4.40 13.40
N GLU A 62 5.51 5.42 14.27
CA GLU A 62 6.46 5.51 15.39
C GLU A 62 6.25 4.36 16.37
N ASP A 63 5.02 4.13 16.81
CA ASP A 63 4.67 3.01 17.68
C ASP A 63 5.00 1.66 17.06
N TRP A 64 4.77 1.50 15.75
CA TRP A 64 5.13 0.28 15.02
C TRP A 64 6.64 0.01 15.08
N LYS A 65 7.46 1.05 14.90
CA LYS A 65 8.93 0.91 15.00
C LYS A 65 9.36 0.53 16.41
N GLU A 66 8.84 1.22 17.43
CA GLU A 66 9.26 1.03 18.82
C GLU A 66 8.74 -0.27 19.45
N GLN A 67 7.53 -0.71 19.07
CA GLN A 67 6.84 -1.81 19.76
C GLN A 67 6.86 -3.12 18.99
N ILE A 68 7.01 -3.08 17.67
CA ILE A 68 6.87 -4.26 16.82
C ILE A 68 8.16 -4.57 16.06
N LEU A 69 8.75 -3.60 15.36
CA LEU A 69 9.90 -3.86 14.49
C LEU A 69 11.15 -4.34 15.23
N ASP A 70 11.35 -3.93 16.49
CA ASP A 70 12.47 -4.41 17.30
C ASP A 70 12.32 -5.89 17.69
N ASP A 71 11.10 -6.42 17.71
CA ASP A 71 10.78 -7.78 18.15
C ASP A 71 10.58 -8.78 17.00
N ILE A 72 10.48 -8.31 15.77
CA ILE A 72 10.31 -9.15 14.58
C ILE A 72 11.52 -9.06 13.65
N SER A 73 11.87 -10.16 13.02
CA SER A 73 13.01 -10.23 12.09
C SER A 73 12.58 -10.85 10.78
N TYR A 74 13.09 -10.31 9.69
CA TYR A 74 12.91 -10.91 8.37
C TYR A 74 13.48 -12.33 8.34
N LEU A 75 12.64 -13.29 7.98
CA LEU A 75 12.98 -14.69 7.78
C LEU A 75 12.46 -15.12 6.41
N PRO A 76 13.33 -15.44 5.43
CA PRO A 76 12.89 -15.81 4.09
C PRO A 76 11.82 -16.89 4.12
N GLU A 77 10.69 -16.67 3.43
CA GLU A 77 9.56 -17.60 3.27
C GLU A 77 8.81 -17.97 4.57
N VAL A 78 9.21 -17.44 5.72
CA VAL A 78 8.61 -17.75 7.05
C VAL A 78 7.98 -16.53 7.67
N PHE A 79 8.67 -15.40 7.55
CA PHE A 79 8.20 -14.09 8.01
C PHE A 79 8.85 -13.03 7.12
N ASP A 80 8.32 -12.90 5.91
CA ASP A 80 8.85 -12.03 4.87
C ASP A 80 7.87 -10.92 4.48
N CYS A 81 8.08 -10.27 3.33
CA CYS A 81 7.39 -9.04 2.96
C CYS A 81 5.86 -9.11 3.05
N ASP A 82 5.25 -10.24 2.71
CA ASP A 82 3.79 -10.41 2.78
C ASP A 82 3.30 -10.60 4.22
N ASP A 83 4.06 -11.30 5.08
CA ASP A 83 3.76 -11.41 6.50
C ASP A 83 3.84 -10.06 7.22
N PHE A 84 4.88 -9.26 6.93
CA PHE A 84 4.99 -7.89 7.44
C PHE A 84 3.80 -7.03 7.00
N ALA A 85 3.43 -7.08 5.71
CA ALA A 85 2.32 -6.32 5.18
C ALA A 85 0.96 -6.75 5.78
N GLN A 86 0.78 -8.05 6.02
CA GLN A 86 -0.43 -8.57 6.64
C GLN A 86 -0.51 -8.20 8.12
N LEU A 87 0.58 -8.38 8.88
CA LEU A 87 0.65 -8.01 10.29
C LEU A 87 0.40 -6.51 10.47
N PHE A 88 1.05 -5.66 9.67
CA PHE A 88 0.86 -4.21 9.74
C PHE A 88 -0.59 -3.81 9.47
N LYS A 89 -1.27 -4.43 8.49
CA LYS A 89 -2.69 -4.15 8.23
C LYS A 89 -3.54 -4.41 9.47
N ILE A 90 -3.38 -5.57 10.10
CA ILE A 90 -4.16 -5.96 11.28
C ILE A 90 -3.83 -5.03 12.45
N TRP A 91 -2.54 -4.84 12.69
CA TRP A 91 -2.03 -4.01 13.79
C TRP A 91 -2.53 -2.56 13.68
N LEU A 92 -2.48 -1.94 12.50
CA LEU A 92 -2.91 -0.55 12.33
C LEU A 92 -4.44 -0.40 12.54
N MET A 93 -5.23 -1.41 12.18
CA MET A 93 -6.67 -1.42 12.47
C MET A 93 -6.94 -1.50 13.99
N GLU A 94 -6.15 -2.30 14.71
CA GLU A 94 -6.23 -2.37 16.18
C GLU A 94 -5.74 -1.09 16.85
N TRP A 95 -4.61 -0.54 16.38
CA TRP A 95 -4.04 0.71 16.87
C TRP A 95 -5.04 1.87 16.76
N ALA A 96 -5.73 2.01 15.61
CA ALA A 96 -6.72 3.06 15.41
C ALA A 96 -7.93 2.90 16.35
N LYS A 97 -8.34 1.66 16.61
CA LYS A 97 -9.42 1.37 17.56
C LYS A 97 -9.00 1.72 18.98
N ASP A 98 -7.81 1.33 19.40
CA ASP A 98 -7.39 1.44 20.80
C ASP A 98 -6.93 2.87 21.16
N ASN A 99 -6.31 3.59 20.22
CA ASN A 99 -5.78 4.95 20.46
C ASN A 99 -6.74 6.07 20.04
N LEU A 100 -7.52 5.87 18.98
CA LEU A 100 -8.41 6.91 18.43
C LEU A 100 -9.89 6.62 18.68
N ASN A 101 -10.25 5.42 19.13
CA ASN A 101 -11.64 4.94 19.18
C ASN A 101 -12.31 5.02 17.79
N GLU A 102 -11.55 4.73 16.73
CA GLU A 102 -12.01 4.71 15.33
C GLU A 102 -11.89 3.31 14.71
N HIS A 103 -12.76 3.01 13.73
CA HIS A 103 -12.65 1.79 12.93
C HIS A 103 -12.28 2.16 11.50
N ILE A 104 -11.14 1.68 11.04
CA ILE A 104 -10.63 1.91 9.68
C ILE A 104 -10.53 0.59 8.92
N ASN A 105 -10.78 0.63 7.62
CA ASN A 105 -10.60 -0.50 6.69
C ASN A 105 -9.92 -0.07 5.39
N GLY A 106 -9.55 1.20 5.24
CA GLY A 106 -8.80 1.73 4.08
C GLY A 106 -7.33 1.32 4.05
N ILE A 107 -7.00 0.09 4.45
CA ILE A 107 -5.63 -0.46 4.47
C ILE A 107 -5.60 -1.72 3.62
N GLY A 108 -4.81 -1.71 2.55
CA GLY A 108 -4.69 -2.80 1.60
C GLY A 108 -3.31 -3.43 1.61
N LEU A 109 -3.24 -4.70 1.23
CA LEU A 109 -1.99 -5.36 0.83
C LEU A 109 -1.76 -5.04 -0.64
N ALA A 110 -0.70 -4.31 -0.93
CA ALA A 110 -0.22 -4.05 -2.26
C ALA A 110 0.78 -5.15 -2.67
N LEU A 111 0.54 -5.75 -3.83
CA LEU A 111 1.37 -6.81 -4.37
C LEU A 111 2.00 -6.33 -5.67
N GLY A 112 3.29 -6.57 -5.84
CA GLY A 112 3.97 -6.12 -7.04
C GLY A 112 5.43 -6.54 -7.10
N ALA A 113 6.24 -5.65 -7.67
CA ALA A 113 7.68 -5.86 -7.78
C ALA A 113 8.44 -4.62 -7.33
N VAL A 114 9.61 -4.83 -6.74
CA VAL A 114 10.54 -3.75 -6.41
C VAL A 114 11.72 -3.74 -7.37
N SER A 115 12.26 -2.55 -7.60
CA SER A 115 13.42 -2.33 -8.44
C SER A 115 14.37 -1.33 -7.81
N LYS A 116 15.66 -1.44 -8.10
CA LYS A 116 16.69 -0.49 -7.66
C LYS A 116 17.68 -0.29 -8.80
N ASP A 117 18.09 0.95 -9.03
CA ASP A 117 19.01 1.33 -10.12
C ASP A 117 18.57 0.78 -11.50
N GLY A 118 17.25 0.80 -11.76
CA GLY A 118 16.64 0.32 -13.01
C GLY A 118 16.58 -1.20 -13.17
N LYS A 119 16.93 -1.98 -12.15
CA LYS A 119 16.85 -3.45 -12.16
C LYS A 119 15.74 -3.95 -11.26
N VAL A 120 14.88 -4.81 -11.78
CA VAL A 120 13.85 -5.52 -10.98
C VAL A 120 14.54 -6.54 -10.10
N LEU A 121 14.26 -6.50 -8.80
CA LEU A 121 14.90 -7.36 -7.79
C LEU A 121 14.03 -8.53 -7.38
N GLY A 122 12.71 -8.41 -7.46
CA GLY A 122 11.81 -9.50 -7.13
C GLY A 122 10.37 -9.05 -6.95
N GLY A 123 9.52 -10.03 -6.62
CA GLY A 123 8.19 -9.76 -6.07
C GLY A 123 8.31 -9.14 -4.69
N HIS A 124 7.33 -8.31 -4.32
CA HIS A 124 7.30 -7.67 -3.01
C HIS A 124 5.86 -7.40 -2.59
N ALA A 125 5.62 -7.41 -1.29
CA ALA A 125 4.37 -7.02 -0.67
C ALA A 125 4.61 -5.87 0.32
N TRP A 126 3.71 -4.90 0.29
CA TRP A 126 3.74 -3.71 1.15
C TRP A 126 2.31 -3.25 1.38
N ASN A 127 2.10 -2.13 2.08
CA ASN A 127 0.75 -1.63 2.33
C ASN A 127 0.41 -0.40 1.48
N ILE A 128 -0.86 -0.31 1.11
CA ILE A 128 -1.45 0.92 0.59
C ILE A 128 -2.50 1.41 1.58
N VAL A 129 -2.35 2.65 2.05
CA VAL A 129 -3.21 3.21 3.12
C VAL A 129 -3.93 4.44 2.58
N LEU A 130 -5.25 4.45 2.75
CA LEU A 130 -6.11 5.60 2.52
C LEU A 130 -5.98 6.54 3.71
N VAL A 131 -5.51 7.76 3.44
CA VAL A 131 -5.29 8.80 4.45
C VAL A 131 -6.15 10.03 4.15
N SER A 132 -6.64 10.69 5.20
CA SER A 132 -7.23 12.02 5.10
C SER A 132 -6.20 13.08 5.46
N THR A 133 -6.04 14.07 4.57
CA THR A 133 -5.18 15.25 4.74
C THR A 133 -6.03 16.52 4.65
N GLU A 134 -5.46 17.69 4.99
CA GLU A 134 -6.13 18.98 4.78
C GLU A 134 -6.50 19.22 3.29
N GLU A 135 -5.70 18.68 2.37
CA GLU A 135 -5.93 18.76 0.92
C GLU A 135 -6.94 17.72 0.39
N GLY A 136 -7.45 16.85 1.28
CA GLY A 136 -8.40 15.79 0.95
C GLY A 136 -7.84 14.37 1.09
N MET A 137 -8.54 13.41 0.48
CA MET A 137 -8.22 11.99 0.56
C MET A 137 -7.05 11.64 -0.35
N LYS A 138 -6.05 10.92 0.18
CA LYS A 138 -4.88 10.47 -0.57
C LYS A 138 -4.61 8.99 -0.30
N LEU A 139 -3.86 8.35 -1.18
CA LEU A 139 -3.27 7.04 -0.94
C LEU A 139 -1.77 7.21 -0.71
N VAL A 140 -1.25 6.59 0.33
CA VAL A 140 0.18 6.44 0.57
C VAL A 140 0.56 4.97 0.45
N TYR A 141 1.81 4.71 0.08
CA TYR A 141 2.41 3.42 0.34
C TYR A 141 3.07 3.45 1.71
N VAL A 142 3.04 2.31 2.39
CA VAL A 142 3.77 2.07 3.64
C VAL A 142 4.67 0.87 3.40
N GLU A 143 5.96 1.04 3.70
CA GLU A 143 6.91 -0.06 3.77
C GLU A 143 7.02 -0.49 5.25
N PRO A 144 6.29 -1.55 5.65
CA PRO A 144 6.22 -1.94 7.05
C PRO A 144 7.56 -2.40 7.62
N GLN A 145 8.50 -2.91 6.81
CA GLN A 145 9.83 -3.32 7.30
C GLN A 145 10.72 -2.13 7.68
N LEU A 146 10.42 -0.95 7.14
CA LEU A 146 11.12 0.31 7.46
C LEU A 146 10.32 1.17 8.44
N GLY A 147 9.03 0.90 8.62
CA GLY A 147 8.14 1.72 9.44
C GLY A 147 7.97 3.13 8.86
N GLU A 148 7.90 3.25 7.53
CA GLU A 148 7.77 4.54 6.84
C GLU A 148 6.65 4.53 5.80
N TYR A 149 6.14 5.71 5.48
CA TYR A 149 5.22 5.92 4.37
C TYR A 149 5.82 6.82 3.29
N PHE A 150 5.32 6.70 2.06
CA PHE A 150 5.70 7.56 0.95
C PHE A 150 4.54 7.78 -0.03
N PHE A 151 4.41 9.01 -0.53
CA PHE A 151 3.37 9.38 -1.50
C PHE A 151 3.68 8.89 -2.92
N GLY A 152 4.96 8.81 -3.27
CA GLY A 152 5.44 8.36 -4.57
C GLY A 152 5.40 6.84 -4.71
N ASP A 153 6.31 6.36 -5.54
CA ASP A 153 6.59 4.94 -5.76
C ASP A 153 8.00 4.56 -5.30
N THR A 154 8.72 5.44 -4.59
CA THR A 154 10.11 5.19 -4.17
C THR A 154 10.24 5.43 -2.66
N SER A 155 10.79 4.44 -1.94
CA SER A 155 11.10 4.48 -0.51
C SER A 155 12.40 5.23 -0.22
N SER A 156 12.67 5.53 1.05
CA SER A 156 13.85 6.28 1.49
C SER A 156 15.17 5.56 1.21
N ASP A 157 15.15 4.23 1.16
CA ASP A 157 16.30 3.37 0.84
C ASP A 157 16.51 3.15 -0.68
N GLY A 158 15.71 3.84 -1.51
CA GLY A 158 15.89 3.95 -2.95
C GLY A 158 15.29 2.81 -3.78
N PHE A 159 14.39 2.00 -3.20
CA PHE A 159 13.64 1.00 -3.97
C PHE A 159 12.40 1.63 -4.60
N THR A 160 12.14 1.32 -5.87
CA THR A 160 10.95 1.72 -6.61
C THR A 160 9.94 0.58 -6.71
N TYR A 161 8.70 0.84 -6.30
CA TYR A 161 7.60 -0.10 -6.13
C TYR A 161 6.66 -0.05 -7.34
N THR A 162 6.51 -1.18 -8.02
CA THR A 162 5.60 -1.32 -9.16
C THR A 162 4.40 -2.15 -8.75
N LEU A 163 3.26 -1.48 -8.54
CA LEU A 163 2.00 -2.12 -8.17
C LEU A 163 1.47 -3.05 -9.27
N GLN A 164 1.06 -4.27 -8.90
CA GLN A 164 0.44 -5.25 -9.79
C GLN A 164 -0.95 -5.70 -9.34
N ALA A 165 -1.23 -5.72 -8.04
CA ALA A 165 -2.55 -6.03 -7.47
C ALA A 165 -2.72 -5.39 -6.08
N VAL A 166 -3.96 -5.25 -5.63
CA VAL A 166 -4.30 -4.82 -4.27
C VAL A 166 -5.37 -5.73 -3.68
N ILE A 167 -5.22 -6.13 -2.43
CA ILE A 167 -6.23 -6.83 -1.63
C ILE A 167 -6.61 -5.90 -0.48
N ILE A 168 -7.81 -5.31 -0.53
CA ILE A 168 -8.25 -4.29 0.43
C ILE A 168 -9.66 -4.57 0.96
#